data_AF-A0A917H7R7-F1
#
_entry.id   AF-A0A917H7R7-F1
#
_cell.length_a   1.000
_cell.length_b   1.000
_cell.length_c   1.000
_cell.angle_alpha   90.00
_cell.angle_beta   90.00
_cell.angle_gamma   90.00
#
_symmetry.space_group_name_H-M   'P 1'
#
loop_
_entity.id
_entity.type
_entity.pdbx_description
1 polymer ?
#
loop_
_entity_poly.entity_id
_entity_poly.type
_entity_poly.pdbx_seq_one_letter_code
_entity_poly.pdbx_strand_id
1 'polypeptide(L)' 'MERKIRNSAKALIIKDGKMLAIKLDDNGDVFYIMPGGGQNTGETLTDAVKREVAEELGIEIRGYESSRI' A
#
# COMPACT_ATOMS: atom_id res chain seq x y z
N MET A 1 -16.39 16.25 16.06
CA MET A 1 -14.99 15.87 15.82
C MET A 1 -14.63 16.27 14.40
N GLU A 2 -13.61 17.12 14.21
CA GLU A 2 -13.10 17.43 12.87
C GLU A 2 -12.55 16.15 12.21
N ARG A 3 -12.88 15.94 10.93
CA ARG A 3 -12.30 14.84 10.14
C ARG A 3 -10.85 15.19 9.83
N LYS A 4 -9.90 14.42 10.37
CA LYS A 4 -8.49 14.52 10.03
C LYS A 4 -8.22 13.75 8.74
N ILE A 5 -7.76 14.43 7.70
CA ILE A 5 -7.30 13.80 6.47
C ILE A 5 -5.91 13.22 6.72
N ARG A 6 -5.69 11.96 6.31
CA ARG A 6 -4.38 11.30 6.31
C ARG A 6 -4.08 10.79 4.91
N ASN A 7 -2.93 11.17 4.37
CA ASN A 7 -2.43 10.63 3.12
C ASN A 7 -1.98 9.17 3.32
N SER A 8 -2.18 8.36 2.29
CA SER A 8 -1.72 6.98 2.23
C SER A 8 -1.37 6.59 0.81
N ALA A 9 -0.41 5.69 0.65
CA ALA A 9 -0.03 5.14 -0.64
C ALA A 9 -0.25 3.63 -0.63
N LYS A 10 -0.66 3.07 -1.78
CA LYS A 10 -1.00 1.64 -1.93
C LYS A 10 -0.30 1.06 -3.15
N ALA A 11 0.18 -0.18 -3.04
CA ALA A 11 0.86 -0.88 -4.10
C ALA A 11 -0.09 -1.77 -4.89
N LEU A 12 -0.16 -1.58 -6.21
CA LEU A 12 -0.78 -2.53 -7.14
C LEU A 12 0.31 -3.46 -7.69
N ILE A 13 0.38 -4.67 -7.15
CA ILE A 13 1.39 -5.67 -7.54
C ILE A 13 0.69 -6.76 -8.36
N ILE A 14 1.07 -6.88 -9.63
CA ILE A 14 0.50 -7.84 -10.58
C ILE A 14 1.57 -8.88 -10.96
N LYS A 15 1.21 -10.15 -10.86
CA LYS A 15 2.03 -11.27 -11.33
C LYS A 15 1.14 -12.35 -11.94
N ASP A 16 1.47 -12.82 -13.13
CA ASP A 16 0.73 -13.87 -13.85
C ASP A 16 -0.78 -13.59 -13.96
N GLY A 17 -1.13 -12.32 -14.23
CA GLY A 17 -2.53 -11.87 -14.33
C GLY A 17 -3.30 -11.80 -13.01
N LYS A 18 -2.62 -11.99 -11.87
CA LYS A 18 -3.21 -11.93 -10.52
C LYS A 18 -2.69 -10.72 -9.76
N MET A 19 -3.56 -10.13 -8.94
CA MET A 19 -3.22 -9.03 -8.03
C MET A 19 -2.91 -9.57 -6.63
N LEU A 20 -1.87 -9.05 -6.00
CA LEU A 20 -1.59 -9.32 -4.58
C LEU A 20 -2.52 -8.50 -3.68
N ALA A 21 -3.09 -9.14 -2.65
CA ALA A 21 -3.88 -8.49 -1.62
C ALA A 21 -3.57 -9.07 -0.23
N ILE A 22 -3.69 -8.24 0.81
CA ILE A 22 -3.63 -8.68 2.21
C ILE A 22 -5.04 -9.06 2.63
N LYS A 23 -5.19 -10.28 3.12
CA LYS A 23 -6.44 -10.77 3.71
C LYS A 23 -6.49 -10.33 5.19
N LEU A 24 -7.53 -9.60 5.54
CA LEU A 24 -7.87 -9.27 6.91
C LEU A 24 -9.08 -10.12 7.34
N ASP A 25 -9.04 -10.60 8.57
CA ASP A 25 -10.16 -11.27 9.23
C ASP A 25 -10.48 -10.45 10.50
N ASP A 26 -11.62 -9.77 10.49
CA ASP A 26 -12.11 -9.01 11.63
C ASP A 26 -13.40 -9.66 12.12
N ASN A 27 -13.29 -10.46 13.17
CA ASN A 27 -14.42 -11.15 13.80
C ASN A 27 -15.31 -11.94 12.82
N GLY A 28 -14.71 -12.56 11.79
CA GLY A 28 -15.41 -13.35 10.77
C GLY A 28 -15.77 -12.57 9.51
N ASP A 29 -15.63 -11.24 9.51
CA ASP A 29 -15.74 -10.44 8.30
C ASP A 29 -14.39 -10.38 7.59
N VAL A 30 -14.34 -10.97 6.39
CA VAL A 30 -13.12 -11.04 5.58
C VAL A 30 -13.07 -9.89 4.59
N PHE A 31 -11.97 -9.13 4.64
CA PHE A 31 -11.68 -8.05 3.70
C PHE A 31 -10.34 -8.26 3.03
N TYR A 32 -10.21 -7.73 1.82
CA TYR A 32 -8.96 -7.71 1.08
C TYR A 32 -8.54 -6.27 0.83
N ILE A 33 -7.31 -5.93 1.21
CA ILE A 33 -6.75 -4.61 1.00
C ILE A 33 -5.47 -4.69 0.17
N MET A 34 -5.14 -3.59 -0.52
CA MET A 34 -3.83 -3.45 -1.13
C MET A 34 -2.76 -3.25 -0.03
N PRO A 35 -1.55 -3.81 -0.22
CA PRO A 35 -0.38 -3.47 0.59
C PRO A 35 -0.11 -1.97 0.58
N GLY A 36 0.45 -1.47 1.67
CA GLY A 36 0.78 -0.06 1.83
C GLY A 36 0.09 0.57 3.04
N GLY A 37 0.38 1.83 3.31
CA GLY A 37 -0.10 2.47 4.53
C GLY A 37 0.02 3.98 4.53
N GLY A 38 0.13 4.54 5.72
CA GLY A 38 0.10 5.99 5.93
C GLY A 38 1.41 6.65 5.54
N GLN A 39 1.32 7.85 4.99
CA GLN A 39 2.49 8.70 4.80
C GLN A 39 2.96 9.25 6.16
N ASN A 40 4.24 9.11 6.47
CA ASN A 40 4.86 9.79 7.59
C ASN A 40 5.13 11.27 7.26
N THR A 41 5.24 12.14 8.28
CA THR A 41 5.54 13.56 8.07
C THR A 41 6.86 13.73 7.31
N GLY A 42 6.81 14.39 6.15
CA GLY A 42 7.99 14.63 5.30
C GLY A 42 8.41 13.47 4.40
N GLU A 43 7.75 12.31 4.49
CA GLU A 43 7.97 11.16 3.61
C GLU A 43 7.30 11.42 2.25
N THR A 44 7.85 10.95 1.12
CA THR A 44 7.11 10.99 -0.16
C THR A 44 6.09 9.86 -0.23
N LEU A 45 5.03 9.96 -1.05
CA LEU A 45 4.09 8.84 -1.21
C LEU A 45 4.79 7.58 -1.77
N THR A 46 5.79 7.78 -2.64
CA THR A 46 6.60 6.70 -3.20
C THR A 46 7.47 6.03 -2.14
N ASP A 47 8.04 6.78 -1.19
CA ASP A 47 8.80 6.20 -0.09
C ASP A 47 7.89 5.50 0.92
N ALA A 48 6.72 6.09 1.21
CA ALA A 48 5.72 5.49 2.08
C ALA A 48 5.30 4.10 1.58
N VAL A 49 4.96 3.97 0.29
CA VAL A 49 4.57 2.65 -0.25
C VAL A 49 5.73 1.65 -0.28
N LYS A 50 6.97 2.09 -0.55
CA LYS A 50 8.15 1.22 -0.51
C LYS A 50 8.40 0.69 0.90
N ARG A 51 8.37 1.56 1.92
CA ARG A 51 8.54 1.19 3.32
C ARG A 51 7.46 0.21 3.76
N GLU A 52 6.20 0.55 3.55
CA GLU A 52 5.06 -0.26 3.99
C GLU A 52 5.07 -1.64 3.31
N VAL A 53 5.39 -1.72 2.01
CA VAL A 53 5.52 -3.01 1.32
C VAL A 53 6.67 -3.85 1.89
N ALA A 54 7.80 -3.22 2.22
CA ALA A 54 8.91 -3.93 2.86
C ALA A 54 8.52 -4.44 4.26
N GLU A 55 7.81 -3.64 5.05
CA GLU A 55 7.34 -3.98 6.40
C GLU A 55 6.28 -5.10 6.39
N GLU A 56 5.29 -5.02 5.50
CA GLU A 56 4.15 -5.97 5.45
C GLU A 56 4.49 -7.29 4.75
N LEU A 57 5.34 -7.25 3.72
CA LEU A 57 5.57 -8.38 2.81
C LEU A 57 7.02 -8.88 2.80
N GLY A 58 7.95 -8.15 3.42
CA GLY A 58 9.37 -8.51 3.42
C GLY A 58 10.03 -8.42 2.04
N ILE A 59 9.47 -7.63 1.12
CA ILE A 59 9.98 -7.47 -0.24
C ILE A 59 10.32 -6.01 -0.54
N GLU A 60 11.41 -5.80 -1.26
CA GLU A 60 11.74 -4.50 -1.80
C GLU A 60 11.09 -4.31 -3.18
N ILE A 61 10.45 -3.16 -3.38
CA ILE A 61 9.89 -2.78 -4.67
C ILE A 61 10.63 -1.58 -5.25
N ARG A 62 10.84 -1.60 -6.57
CA ARG A 62 11.25 -0.41 -7.32
C ARG A 62 9.99 0.25 -7.85
N GLY A 63 9.82 1.54 -7.57
CA GLY A 63 8.70 2.30 -8.11
C GLY A 63 8.75 2.27 -9.63
N TYR A 64 7.63 1.93 -10.26
CA TYR A 64 7.44 2.15 -11.69
C TYR A 64 6.78 3.52 -11.88
N GLU A 65 7.57 4.51 -12.27
CA GLU A 65 7.05 5.80 -12.70
C GLU A 65 6.60 5.64 -14.16
N SER A 66 5.30 5.42 -14.38
CA SER A 66 4.73 5.52 -15.72
C SER A 66 4.74 7.00 -16.13
N SER A 67 5.50 7.37 -17.16
CA SER A 67 5.46 8.71 -17.76
C SER A 67 4.15 9.02 -18.52
N ARG A 68 3.09 8.23 -18.27
CA ARG A 68 1.78 8.39 -18.90
C ARG A 68 0.68 8.18 -17.88
N ILE A 69 0.17 9.31 -17.39
CA ILE A 69 -1.25 9.60 -17.17
C ILE A 69 -1.47 11.03 -17.65
#